data_AF-A0A538D6X1-F1
#
_entry.id   AF-A0A538D6X1-F1
#
_cell.length_a   1.000
_cell.length_b   1.000
_cell.length_c   1.000
_cell.angle_alpha   90.00
_cell.angle_beta   90.00
_cell.angle_gamma   90.00
#
_symmetry.space_group_name_H-M   'P 1'
#
loop_
_entity.id
_entity.type
_entity.pdbx_description
1 polymer ?
#
loop_
_entity_poly.entity_id
_entity_poly.type
_entity_poly.pdbx_seq_one_letter_code
_entity_poly.pdbx_strand_id
1 'polypeptide(L)' 'MAKSPTRIDLLELDIDLRLADLWREAADVQDWNLDVVAAFMRAAYGKGYCDALTEEAPGSLCEDHGYRIPGRRQQTPA' A
#
# COMPACT_ATOMS: atom_id res chain seq x y z
N MET A 1 -1.07 1.60 -31.11
CA MET A 1 -2.03 2.22 -30.17
C MET A 1 -1.54 1.93 -28.77
N ALA A 2 -1.29 2.95 -27.94
CA ALA A 2 -1.07 2.70 -26.53
C ALA A 2 -2.37 2.14 -25.94
N LYS A 3 -2.30 1.00 -25.24
CA LYS A 3 -3.45 0.47 -24.51
C LYS A 3 -3.73 1.41 -23.34
N SER A 4 -4.99 1.78 -23.12
CA SER A 4 -5.38 2.47 -21.89
C SER A 4 -5.06 1.57 -20.69
N PRO A 5 -4.52 2.13 -19.60
CA PRO A 5 -4.18 1.36 -18.41
C PRO A 5 -5.42 0.69 -17.81
N THR A 6 -5.25 -0.51 -17.29
CA THR A 6 -6.29 -1.23 -16.55
C THR A 6 -6.45 -0.67 -15.14
N ARG A 7 -7.51 -1.07 -14.43
CA ARG A 7 -7.67 -0.71 -13.01
C ARG A 7 -6.52 -1.25 -12.16
N ILE A 8 -6.00 -2.44 -12.48
CA ILE A 8 -4.89 -3.04 -11.75
C ILE A 8 -3.63 -2.21 -11.98
N ASP A 9 -3.35 -1.79 -13.23
CA ASP A 9 -2.19 -0.95 -13.55
C ASP A 9 -2.21 0.37 -12.77
N LEU A 10 -3.40 0.99 -12.64
CA LEU A 10 -3.56 2.25 -11.89
C LEU A 10 -3.40 2.04 -10.38
N LEU A 11 -3.85 0.92 -9.85
CA LEU A 11 -3.66 0.54 -8.45
C LEU A 11 -2.18 0.32 -8.12
N GLU A 12 -1.48 -0.46 -8.97
CA GLU A 12 -0.06 -0.72 -8.82
C GLU A 12 0.73 0.59 -8.85
N LEU A 13 0.39 1.48 -9.79
CA LEU A 13 1.01 2.81 -9.89
C LEU A 13 0.79 3.67 -8.63
N ASP A 14 -0.43 3.70 -8.08
CA ASP A 14 -0.70 4.46 -6.85
C ASP A 14 0.11 3.92 -5.66
N ILE A 15 0.16 2.59 -5.52
CA ILE A 15 0.98 1.94 -4.49
C ILE A 15 2.45 2.29 -4.67
N ASP A 16 2.97 2.23 -5.89
CA ASP A 16 4.37 2.56 -6.19
C ASP A 16 4.71 4.01 -5.88
N LEU A 17 3.83 4.95 -6.20
CA LEU A 17 4.00 6.36 -5.87
C LEU A 17 4.06 6.57 -4.35
N ARG A 18 3.25 5.84 -3.58
CA ARG A 18 3.23 5.91 -2.11
C ARG A 18 4.43 5.25 -1.46
N LEU A 19 5.03 4.27 -2.14
CA LEU A 19 6.24 3.57 -1.72
C LEU A 19 7.51 4.15 -2.34
N ALA A 20 7.44 5.27 -3.07
CA ALA A 20 8.57 5.80 -3.84
C ALA A 20 9.86 5.98 -3.00
N ASP A 21 9.75 6.48 -1.77
CA ASP A 21 10.90 6.62 -0.86
C ASP A 21 11.49 5.27 -0.45
N LEU A 22 10.63 4.26 -0.24
CA LEU A 22 11.04 2.91 0.07
C LEU A 22 11.69 2.24 -1.14
N TRP A 23 11.19 2.51 -2.35
CA TRP A 23 11.82 2.04 -3.59
C TRP A 23 13.19 2.67 -3.82
N ARG A 24 13.36 3.94 -3.46
CA ARG A 24 14.67 4.60 -3.46
C ARG A 24 15.64 3.90 -2.51
N GLU A 25 15.22 3.58 -1.28
CA GLU A 25 16.05 2.82 -0.34
C GLU A 25 16.38 1.42 -0.86
N ALA A 26 15.42 0.74 -1.48
CA ALA A 26 15.62 -0.58 -2.07
C ALA A 26 16.65 -0.55 -3.22
N ALA A 27 16.70 0.54 -4.00
CA ALA A 27 17.65 0.69 -5.10
C ALA A 27 19.11 0.77 -4.64
N ASP A 28 19.35 1.21 -3.40
CA ASP A 28 20.70 1.31 -2.82
C ASP A 28 21.18 -0.02 -2.20
N VAL A 29 20.29 -1.02 -2.06
CA VAL A 29 20.63 -2.35 -1.50
C VAL A 29 21.49 -3.16 -2.47
N GLN A 30 22.73 -3.45 -2.06
CA GLN A 30 23.66 -4.25 -2.85
C GLN A 30 23.51 -5.75 -2.60
N ASP A 31 23.18 -6.15 -1.36
CA ASP A 31 23.08 -7.55 -0.95
C ASP A 31 21.66 -7.90 -0.50
N TRP A 32 20.96 -8.65 -1.35
CA TRP A 32 19.61 -9.12 -1.07
C TRP A 32 19.61 -10.46 -0.35
N ASN A 33 18.92 -10.52 0.78
CA ASN A 33 18.62 -11.75 1.51
C ASN A 33 17.18 -11.73 2.02
N LEU A 34 16.72 -12.86 2.59
CA LEU A 34 15.34 -13.01 3.03
C LEU A 34 14.96 -12.01 4.14
N ASP A 35 15.89 -11.66 5.03
CA ASP A 35 15.63 -10.71 6.11
C ASP A 35 15.42 -9.29 5.57
N VAL A 36 16.21 -8.90 4.56
CA VAL A 36 16.06 -7.62 3.86
C VAL A 36 14.71 -7.55 3.15
N VAL A 37 14.35 -8.58 2.37
CA VAL A 37 13.03 -8.65 1.69
C VAL A 37 11.90 -8.58 2.72
N ALA A 38 12.00 -9.32 3.83
CA ALA A 38 11.02 -9.29 4.91
C ALA A 38 10.93 -7.93 5.59
N ALA A 39 12.02 -7.16 5.67
CA ALA A 39 12.00 -5.79 6.18
C ALA A 39 11.24 -4.85 5.24
N PHE A 40 11.52 -4.89 3.94
CA PHE A 40 10.80 -4.08 2.95
C PHE A 40 9.30 -4.41 2.89
N MET A 41 8.92 -5.69 2.95
CA MET A 41 7.50 -6.08 3.01
C MET A 41 6.79 -5.51 4.24
N ARG A 42 7.44 -5.55 5.42
CA ARG A 42 6.89 -4.96 6.64
C ARG A 42 6.83 -3.43 6.57
N ALA A 43 7.81 -2.78 5.96
CA ALA A 43 7.82 -1.33 5.76
C ALA A 43 6.69 -0.89 4.81
N ALA A 44 6.51 -1.57 3.68
CA ALA A 44 5.41 -1.31 2.74
C ALA A 44 4.04 -1.51 3.41
N TYR A 45 3.87 -2.60 4.16
CA TYR A 45 2.65 -2.85 4.92
C TYR A 45 2.41 -1.78 6.00
N GLY A 46 3.46 -1.39 6.72
CA GLY A 46 3.42 -0.31 7.72
C GLY A 46 3.04 1.04 7.10
N LYS A 47 3.56 1.36 5.92
CA LYS A 47 3.18 2.57 5.17
C LYS A 47 1.68 2.56 4.84
N GLY A 48 1.16 1.44 4.36
CA GLY A 48 -0.28 1.28 4.11
C GLY A 48 -1.14 1.52 5.35
N TYR A 49 -0.72 1.08 6.53
CA TYR A 49 -1.40 1.39 7.79
C TYR A 49 -1.37 2.87 8.14
N CYS A 50 -0.19 3.50 8.06
CA CYS A 50 -0.05 4.92 8.35
C CYS A 50 -0.95 5.75 7.43
N ASP A 51 -0.95 5.43 6.14
CA ASP A 51 -1.78 6.13 5.17
C ASP A 51 -3.28 5.94 5.46
N ALA A 52 -3.71 4.74 5.86
CA ALA A 52 -5.08 4.46 6.30
C ALA A 52 -5.47 5.25 7.56
N LEU A 53 -4.52 5.55 8.45
CA LEU A 53 -4.76 6.37 9.64
C LEU A 53 -4.84 7.87 9.32
N THR A 54 -4.37 8.29 8.15
CA THR A 54 -4.33 9.68 7.70
C THR A 54 -5.32 9.97 6.56
N GLU A 55 -6.22 9.04 6.24
CA GLU A 55 -7.27 9.26 5.25
C GLU A 55 -8.13 10.47 5.62
N GLU A 56 -8.59 11.22 4.61
CA GLU A 56 -9.55 12.31 4.82
C GLU A 56 -10.86 11.79 5.42
N ALA A 57 -11.36 10.65 4.89
CA ALA A 57 -12.49 9.93 5.43
C ALA A 57 -12.15 8.43 5.58
N PRO A 58 -12.70 7.74 6.60
CA PRO A 58 -12.44 6.32 6.79
C PRO A 58 -12.82 5.50 5.55
N GLY A 59 -11.84 4.81 4.95
CA GLY A 59 -12.05 3.94 3.79
C GLY A 59 -11.89 4.63 2.43
N SER A 60 -11.49 5.91 2.37
CA SER A 60 -11.24 6.62 1.11
C SER A 60 -10.29 5.85 0.17
N LEU A 61 -9.20 5.28 0.70
CA LEU A 61 -8.26 4.48 -0.10
C LEU A 61 -8.90 3.22 -0.67
N CYS A 62 -9.81 2.59 0.07
CA CYS A 62 -10.56 1.45 -0.45
C CYS A 62 -11.43 1.89 -1.64
N GLU A 63 -12.11 3.04 -1.54
CA GLU A 63 -12.96 3.57 -2.61
C GLU A 63 -12.13 3.98 -3.84
N ASP A 64 -11.03 4.70 -3.63
CA ASP A 64 -10.09 5.14 -4.67
C ASP A 64 -9.54 3.95 -5.47
N HIS A 65 -9.28 2.84 -4.79
CA HIS A 65 -8.81 1.59 -5.40
C HIS A 65 -9.93 0.69 -5.93
N GLY A 66 -11.21 1.08 -5.76
CA GLY A 66 -12.38 0.32 -6.20
C GLY A 66 -12.66 -0.94 -5.38
N TYR A 67 -12.15 -1.00 -4.15
CA TYR A 67 -12.42 -2.03 -3.16
C TYR A 67 -13.65 -1.73 -2.31
N ARG A 68 -14.24 -2.79 -1.74
CA ARG A 68 -15.28 -2.64 -0.72
C ARG A 68 -14.64 -2.21 0.59
N ILE A 69 -15.14 -1.13 1.20
CA ILE A 69 -14.76 -0.73 2.56
C ILE A 69 -15.14 -1.86 3.54
N PRO A 70 -14.19 -2.39 4.32
CA PRO A 70 -14.49 -3.40 5.34
C PRO A 70 -15.41 -2.83 6.43
N GLY A 71 -16.44 -3.56 6.81
CA GLY A 71 -17.29 -3.18 7.95
C GLY A 71 -16.51 -3.23 9.26
N ARG A 72 -16.73 -2.26 10.14
CA ARG A 72 -16.17 -2.28 11.50
C ARG A 72 -16.73 -3.49 12.25
N ARG A 73 -15.87 -4.40 12.73
CA ARG A 73 -16.32 -5.45 13.66
C ARG A 73 -16.86 -4.75 14.90
N GLN A 74 -18.11 -5.06 15.27
CA GLN A 74 -18.65 -4.63 16.55
C GLN A 74 -17.75 -5.22 17.64
N GLN A 75 -17.24 -4.37 18.52
CA GLN A 75 -16.47 -4.83 19.66
C GLN A 75 -17.41 -5.67 20.53
N THR A 76 -17.07 -6.95 20.75
CA THR A 76 -17.65 -7.69 21.85
C THR A 76 -17.22 -6.96 23.13
N PRO A 77 -18.16 -6.48 23.98
CA PRO A 77 -17.79 -5.88 25.24
C PRO A 77 -16.96 -6.87 26.05
N ALA A 78 -15.90 -6.37 26.71
CA ALA A 78 -15.04 -7.15 27.59
C ALA A 78 -15.81 -7.68 28.81
#